data_AF-A0AAW3I9B9-F1
#
_entry.id   AF-A0AAW3I9B9-F1
#
_cell.length_a   1.000
_cell.length_b   1.000
_cell.length_c   1.000
_cell.angle_alpha   90.00
_cell.angle_beta   90.00
_cell.angle_gamma   90.00
#
_symmetry.space_group_name_H-M   'P 1'
#
loop_
_entity.id
_entity.type
_entity.pdbx_description
1 polymer ?
#
loop_
_entity_poly.entity_id
_entity_poly.type
_entity_poly.pdbx_seq_one_letter_code
_entity_poly.pdbx_strand_id
1 'polypeptide(L)'
;MKKYSVPACLLAAVCALGAASVAQAQNAAPATQEMQFPSMPSKDGSQSPPSTLRMTVTPAPGTGPAVIRDSAASQAEYVRCREVSDRAAVSNAQMQAGVAQCLKELEQRRQQ
;
A
#
# COMPACT_ATOMS: atom_id res chain seq x y z
N MET A 1 -41.35 12.62 -62.26
CA MET A 1 -41.29 11.48 -61.32
C MET A 1 -41.44 12.08 -59.91
N LYS A 2 -42.29 11.68 -58.96
CA LYS A 2 -43.30 10.61 -58.78
C LYS A 2 -44.27 11.16 -57.69
N LYS A 3 -45.58 11.00 -57.85
CA LYS A 3 -46.61 11.36 -56.86
C LYS A 3 -46.82 10.18 -55.92
N TYR A 4 -47.00 10.41 -54.61
CA TYR A 4 -47.67 9.46 -53.70
C TYR A 4 -48.67 10.19 -52.81
N SER A 5 -49.82 9.54 -52.68
CA SER A 5 -51.09 10.01 -52.15
C SER A 5 -51.30 9.53 -50.70
N VAL A 6 -52.13 10.30 -49.99
CA VAL A 6 -52.77 10.17 -48.68
C VAL A 6 -53.35 8.76 -48.40
N PRO A 7 -53.64 8.35 -47.14
CA PRO A 7 -54.97 8.68 -46.58
C PRO A 7 -55.02 8.94 -45.06
N ALA A 8 -55.88 9.90 -44.69
CA ALA A 8 -56.50 10.03 -43.38
C ALA A 8 -57.64 9.01 -43.26
N CYS A 9 -57.71 8.28 -42.14
CA CYS A 9 -58.94 7.79 -41.50
C CYS A 9 -58.60 6.81 -40.35
N LEU A 10 -59.48 6.76 -39.35
CA LEU A 10 -59.57 5.84 -38.20
C LEU A 10 -59.07 6.44 -36.87
N LEU A 11 -59.79 7.40 -36.30
CA LEU A 11 -61.00 7.22 -35.49
C LEU A 11 -60.80 6.34 -34.23
N ALA A 12 -60.67 7.04 -33.11
CA ALA A 12 -61.57 6.92 -31.94
C ALA A 12 -62.09 5.50 -31.61
N ALA A 13 -61.42 4.78 -30.69
CA ALA A 13 -62.02 3.57 -30.09
C ALA A 13 -61.45 3.04 -28.76
N VAL A 14 -60.59 3.75 -28.01
CA VAL A 14 -60.07 3.20 -26.72
C VAL A 14 -60.04 4.23 -25.59
N CYS A 15 -61.12 4.99 -25.43
CA CYS A 15 -61.41 5.77 -24.22
C CYS A 15 -62.44 5.05 -23.31
N ALA A 16 -62.59 3.72 -23.38
CA ALA A 16 -63.70 3.03 -22.71
C ALA A 16 -63.38 1.73 -21.96
N LEU A 17 -62.11 1.33 -21.76
CA LEU A 17 -61.80 0.04 -21.09
C LEU A 17 -60.70 0.08 -20.00
N GLY A 18 -60.33 1.27 -19.51
CA GLY A 18 -59.36 1.40 -18.41
C GLY A 18 -59.94 1.84 -17.06
N ALA A 19 -61.24 2.13 -16.96
CA ALA A 19 -61.93 2.53 -15.73
C ALA A 19 -62.18 1.37 -14.75
N ALA A 20 -61.35 0.32 -14.78
CA ALA A 20 -61.50 -0.90 -13.99
C ALA A 20 -60.18 -1.41 -13.38
N SER A 21 -59.32 -0.51 -12.91
CA SER A 21 -58.36 -0.80 -11.83
C SER A 21 -58.60 0.15 -10.66
N VAL A 22 -59.85 0.10 -10.20
CA VAL A 22 -60.27 0.58 -8.89
C VAL A 22 -59.34 0.04 -7.81
N ALA A 23 -59.00 0.93 -6.89
CA ALA A 23 -59.04 0.66 -5.46
C ALA A 23 -58.22 -0.55 -4.98
N GLN A 24 -56.92 -0.34 -4.76
CA GLN A 24 -56.22 -0.85 -3.57
C GLN A 24 -54.82 -0.22 -3.42
N ALA A 25 -54.72 1.10 -3.60
CA ALA A 25 -53.58 1.89 -3.08
C ALA A 25 -53.71 2.13 -1.55
N GLN A 26 -54.30 1.18 -0.82
CA GLN A 26 -54.66 1.27 0.59
C GLN A 26 -54.08 0.06 1.35
N ASN A 27 -52.75 0.01 1.49
CA ASN A 27 -51.99 -0.65 2.57
C ASN A 27 -50.56 -0.97 2.10
N ALA A 28 -49.71 0.04 2.05
CA ALA A 28 -48.28 -0.18 2.08
C ALA A 28 -47.61 1.10 2.58
N ALA A 29 -47.60 1.31 3.88
CA ALA A 29 -46.46 1.98 4.49
C ALA A 29 -45.51 0.86 4.95
N PRO A 30 -44.60 0.36 4.10
CA PRO A 30 -43.49 -0.39 4.63
C PRO A 30 -42.65 0.63 5.43
N ALA A 31 -42.55 0.46 6.75
CA ALA A 31 -41.41 1.02 7.45
C ALA A 31 -40.18 0.32 6.87
N THR A 32 -39.57 0.94 5.86
CA THR A 32 -38.38 0.42 5.21
C THR A 32 -37.28 0.42 6.26
N GLN A 33 -36.96 -0.76 6.80
CA GLN A 33 -35.70 -0.96 7.50
C GLN A 33 -34.58 -0.63 6.50
N GLU A 34 -33.87 0.49 6.71
CA GLU A 34 -32.66 0.77 5.94
C GLU A 34 -31.60 -0.25 6.38
N MET A 35 -31.44 -1.31 5.59
CA MET A 35 -30.33 -2.25 5.75
C MET A 35 -29.04 -1.58 5.27
N GLN A 36 -28.20 -1.15 6.21
CA GLN A 36 -26.88 -0.60 5.91
C GLN A 36 -25.85 -1.72 5.90
N PHE A 37 -25.38 -2.10 4.70
CA PHE A 37 -24.35 -3.12 4.56
C PHE A 37 -22.95 -2.52 4.75
N PRO A 38 -21.94 -3.27 5.25
CA PRO A 38 -20.57 -2.78 5.44
C PRO A 38 -19.85 -2.31 4.17
N SER A 39 -20.45 -2.57 3.00
CA SER A 39 -20.04 -2.10 1.69
C SER A 39 -20.69 -0.76 1.29
N MET A 40 -21.61 -0.22 2.10
CA MET A 40 -22.42 0.96 1.77
C MET A 40 -22.08 2.15 2.68
N PRO A 41 -21.60 3.29 2.15
CA PRO A 41 -21.24 4.51 2.89
C PRO A 41 -22.26 5.06 3.88
N SER A 42 -21.81 5.48 5.06
CA SER A 42 -22.65 6.04 6.11
C SER A 42 -23.16 7.41 5.68
N LYS A 43 -24.41 7.73 6.01
CA LYS A 43 -25.06 9.00 5.67
C LYS A 43 -24.26 10.24 6.15
N ASP A 44 -23.39 10.06 7.15
CA ASP A 44 -22.56 11.09 7.79
C ASP A 44 -21.04 10.99 7.52
N GLY A 45 -20.57 10.07 6.67
CA GLY A 45 -19.13 9.95 6.42
C GLY A 45 -18.72 8.80 5.49
N SER A 46 -17.78 9.10 4.59
CA SER A 46 -17.32 8.22 3.51
C SER A 46 -16.81 6.87 4.01
N GLN A 47 -17.39 5.77 3.50
CA GLN A 47 -16.84 4.41 3.64
C GLN A 47 -15.93 4.03 2.48
N SER A 48 -15.41 4.99 1.72
CA SER A 48 -14.37 4.66 0.75
C SER A 48 -13.17 4.11 1.53
N PRO A 49 -12.76 2.86 1.28
CA PRO A 49 -11.50 2.38 1.82
C PRO A 49 -10.40 3.33 1.34
N PRO A 50 -9.33 3.51 2.14
CA PRO A 50 -8.23 4.40 1.76
C PRO A 50 -7.76 4.06 0.34
N SER A 51 -7.57 5.08 -0.50
CA SER A 51 -7.19 4.92 -1.93
C SER A 51 -5.84 4.24 -2.15
N THR A 52 -5.15 3.89 -1.07
CA THR A 52 -3.88 3.19 -1.08
C THR A 52 -3.99 1.98 -0.18
N LEU A 53 -3.86 0.80 -0.78
CA LEU A 53 -3.70 -0.45 -0.06
C LEU A 53 -2.42 -0.38 0.78
N ARG A 54 -2.53 -0.43 2.10
CA ARG A 54 -1.38 -0.56 3.00
C ARG A 54 -1.15 -2.05 3.28
N MET A 55 -0.10 -2.61 2.69
CA MET A 55 0.36 -3.96 3.00
C MET A 55 1.49 -3.87 4.03
N THR A 56 1.34 -4.54 5.18
CA THR A 56 2.44 -4.76 6.12
C THR A 56 3.11 -6.08 5.75
N VAL A 57 4.34 -6.02 5.26
CA VAL A 57 5.15 -7.21 5.02
C VAL A 57 5.70 -7.67 6.36
N THR A 58 5.19 -8.80 6.87
CA THR A 58 5.87 -9.51 7.96
C THR A 58 7.04 -10.27 7.34
N PRO A 59 8.30 -9.87 7.61
CA PRO A 59 9.45 -10.60 7.07
C PRO A 59 9.44 -12.02 7.60
N ALA A 60 9.70 -13.00 6.71
CA ALA A 60 9.86 -14.38 7.13
C ALA A 60 11.03 -14.49 8.11
N PRO A 61 10.95 -15.33 9.16
CA PRO A 61 12.05 -15.50 10.10
C PRO A 61 13.33 -15.88 9.34
N GLY A 62 14.40 -15.11 9.54
CA GLY A 62 15.68 -15.30 8.85
C GLY A 62 15.89 -14.46 7.57
N THR A 63 14.93 -13.62 7.15
CA THR A 63 15.08 -12.71 5.99
C THR A 63 15.64 -11.32 6.35
N GLY A 64 16.17 -11.17 7.56
CA GLY A 64 16.93 -9.98 7.93
C GLY A 64 18.23 -9.87 7.14
N PRO A 65 18.79 -8.65 6.97
CA PRO A 65 20.12 -8.50 6.39
C PRO A 65 21.12 -9.38 7.14
N ALA A 66 22.00 -10.05 6.39
CA ALA A 66 23.03 -10.89 6.99
C ALA A 66 23.85 -10.06 7.98
N VAL A 67 24.00 -10.58 9.21
CA VAL A 67 24.88 -9.94 10.20
C VAL A 67 26.32 -10.16 9.72
N ILE A 68 26.89 -9.14 9.09
CA ILE A 68 28.30 -9.16 8.68
C ILE A 68 29.14 -9.06 9.96
N ARG A 69 29.86 -10.14 10.27
CA ARG A 69 30.83 -10.21 11.36
C ARG A 69 32.22 -10.27 10.76
N ASP A 70 33.17 -9.54 11.34
CA ASP A 70 34.58 -9.68 10.99
C ASP A 70 35.06 -11.11 11.26
N SER A 71 35.90 -11.64 10.37
CA SER A 71 36.55 -12.93 10.58
C SER A 71 37.45 -12.87 11.82
N ALA A 72 37.68 -14.01 12.47
CA ALA A 72 38.58 -14.09 13.62
C ALA A 72 40.01 -13.58 13.29
N ALA A 73 40.47 -13.82 12.07
CA ALA A 73 41.73 -13.26 11.57
C ALA A 73 41.69 -11.71 11.58
N SER A 74 40.71 -11.11 10.91
CA SER A 74 40.59 -9.64 10.83
C SER A 74 40.56 -8.97 12.21
N GLN A 75 39.92 -9.61 13.19
CA GLN A 75 39.91 -9.14 14.57
C GLN A 75 41.29 -9.23 15.24
N ALA A 76 42.02 -10.32 15.04
CA ALA A 76 43.38 -10.47 15.53
C ALA A 76 44.33 -9.43 14.92
N GLU A 77 44.22 -9.15 13.62
CA GLU A 77 44.98 -8.09 12.97
C GLU A 77 44.66 -6.70 13.56
N TYR A 78 43.37 -6.41 13.79
CA TYR A 78 42.98 -5.15 14.42
C TYR A 78 43.58 -4.99 15.82
N VAL A 79 43.52 -6.03 16.65
CA VAL A 79 44.10 -6.01 18.01
C VAL A 79 45.60 -5.77 17.94
N ARG A 80 46.31 -6.48 17.06
CA ARG A 80 47.75 -6.29 16.83
C ARG A 80 48.07 -4.84 16.43
N CYS A 81 47.31 -4.28 15.50
CA CYS A 81 47.50 -2.90 15.06
C CYS A 81 47.30 -1.88 16.17
N ARG A 82 46.29 -2.10 17.02
CA ARG A 82 46.03 -1.23 18.17
C ARG A 82 47.19 -1.28 19.13
N GLU A 83 47.67 -2.47 19.48
CA GLU A 83 48.83 -2.62 20.39
C GLU A 83 50.11 -1.96 19.86
N VAL A 84 50.38 -2.06 18.55
CA VAL A 84 51.53 -1.38 17.93
C VAL A 84 51.35 0.13 17.95
N SER A 85 50.16 0.62 17.62
CA SER A 85 49.85 2.06 17.61
C SER A 85 49.92 2.65 19.02
N ASP A 86 49.38 1.94 20.02
CA ASP A 86 49.39 2.34 21.43
C ASP A 86 50.82 2.43 21.97
N ARG A 87 51.72 1.52 21.55
CA ARG A 87 53.14 1.56 21.95
C ARG A 87 53.96 2.61 21.22
N ALA A 88 53.63 2.90 19.95
CA ALA A 88 54.37 3.84 19.13
C ALA A 88 53.92 5.30 19.31
N ALA A 89 52.68 5.52 19.74
CA ALA A 89 52.11 6.84 19.86
C ALA A 89 52.54 7.54 21.15
N VAL A 90 52.98 8.80 21.03
CA VAL A 90 53.21 9.69 22.18
C VAL A 90 52.04 10.62 22.45
N SER A 91 50.96 10.52 21.66
CA SER A 91 49.73 11.30 21.82
C SER A 91 48.51 10.55 21.27
N ASN A 92 47.32 10.91 21.78
CA ASN A 92 46.05 10.35 21.30
C ASN A 92 45.84 10.54 19.79
N ALA A 93 46.28 11.67 19.23
CA ALA A 93 46.16 11.94 17.80
C ALA A 93 47.00 10.96 16.96
N GLN A 94 48.22 10.64 17.42
CA GLN A 94 49.09 9.67 16.74
C GLN A 94 48.56 8.24 16.85
N MET A 95 47.99 7.87 18.01
CA MET A 95 47.35 6.58 18.21
C MET A 95 46.16 6.41 17.24
N GLN A 96 45.28 7.41 17.15
CA GLN A 96 44.13 7.40 16.25
C GLN A 96 44.56 7.35 14.78
N ALA A 97 45.61 8.08 14.40
CA ALA A 97 46.16 8.04 13.05
C ALA A 97 46.69 6.65 12.67
N GLY A 98 47.41 5.98 13.59
CA GLY A 98 47.93 4.62 13.38
C GLY A 98 46.81 3.59 13.22
N VAL A 99 45.77 3.66 14.06
CA VAL A 99 44.60 2.77 13.96
C VAL A 99 43.82 3.02 12.66
N ALA A 100 43.62 4.28 12.28
CA ALA A 100 42.94 4.63 11.03
C ALA A 100 43.67 4.08 9.79
N GLN A 101 45.00 4.13 9.79
CA GLN A 101 45.81 3.57 8.71
C GLN A 101 45.65 2.05 8.63
N CYS A 102 45.70 1.33 9.76
CA CYS A 102 45.50 -0.12 9.76
C CYS A 102 44.09 -0.53 9.30
N LEU A 103 43.05 0.18 9.72
CA LEU A 103 41.68 -0.09 9.27
C LEU A 103 41.53 0.08 7.75
N LYS A 104 42.19 1.10 7.18
CA LYS A 104 42.20 1.32 5.73
C LYS A 104 42.85 0.15 4.97
N GLU A 105 43.95 -0.39 5.47
CA GLU A 105 44.59 -1.55 4.85
C GLU A 105 43.75 -2.82 4.97
N LEU A 106 43.07 -3.02 6.10
CA LEU A 106 42.12 -4.14 6.27
C LEU A 106 40.95 -4.01 5.30
N GLU A 107 40.41 -2.81 5.11
CA GLU A 107 39.36 -2.56 4.13
C GLU A 107 39.84 -2.83 2.68
N GLN A 108 41.05 -2.39 2.32
CA GLN A 108 41.64 -2.71 1.02
C GLN A 108 41.82 -4.22 0.80
N ARG A 109 42.12 -4.97 1.86
CA ARG A 109 42.20 -6.44 1.79
C ARG A 109 40.83 -7.10 1.61
N ARG A 110 39.75 -6.49 2.10
CA ARG A 110 38.37 -6.97 1.88
C ARG A 110 37.85 -6.71 0.47
N GLN A 111 38.44 -5.75 -0.26
CA GLN A 111 38.04 -5.38 -1.63
C GLN A 111 38.75 -6.18 -2.72
N GLN A 112 39.77 -6.98 -2.36
CA GLN A 112 40.49 -7.90 -3.25
C GLN A 112 39.89 -9.31 -3.17
#